data_AF-A0A395T515-F1
#
_entry.id   AF-A0A395T515-F1
#
_cell.length_a   1.000
_cell.length_b   1.000
_cell.length_c   1.000
_cell.angle_alpha   90.00
_cell.angle_beta   90.00
_cell.angle_gamma   90.00
#
_symmetry.space_group_name_H-M   'P 1'
#
loop_
_entity.id
_entity.type
_entity.pdbx_description
1 polymer ?
#
loop_
_entity_poly.entity_id
_entity_poly.type
_entity_poly.pdbx_seq_one_letter_code
_entity_poly.pdbx_strand_id
1 'polypeptide(L)'
;MRFDITTILATLALTAFADRMEVFTTCNPFCDSGHGIFYTDYGTYNFNANEGCRTIPVPALTDFCIDWGKRRAHFRFSGQGKRCMIQDSENRLACSASSCWKTTWKEVPCNWRTNSEGDPATEIASSAFITATKEVAGN
;
A
#
# COMPACT_ATOMS: atom_id res chain seq x y z
N MET A 1 -44.44 6.41 35.63
CA MET A 1 -43.55 5.43 34.97
C MET A 1 -42.41 6.24 34.35
N ARG A 2 -41.19 6.11 34.88
CA ARG A 2 -40.01 6.78 34.32
C ARG A 2 -39.38 5.80 33.34
N PHE A 3 -39.28 6.20 32.08
CA PHE A 3 -38.56 5.45 31.07
C PHE A 3 -37.17 6.09 30.94
N ASP A 4 -36.19 5.47 31.58
CA ASP A 4 -34.78 5.80 31.39
C ASP A 4 -34.36 5.36 29.99
N ILE A 5 -34.27 6.31 29.05
CA ILE A 5 -33.78 6.06 27.70
C ILE A 5 -32.28 6.35 27.69
N THR A 6 -31.48 5.42 28.22
CA THR A 6 -30.03 5.41 27.98
C THR A 6 -29.80 5.00 26.53
N THR A 7 -29.80 5.97 25.62
CA THR A 7 -29.51 5.73 24.20
C THR A 7 -28.01 5.54 24.06
N ILE A 8 -27.56 4.29 23.92
CA ILE A 8 -26.17 3.99 23.59
C ILE A 8 -25.98 4.35 22.11
N LEU A 9 -25.42 5.53 21.86
CA LEU A 9 -24.92 5.94 20.55
C LEU A 9 -23.66 5.12 20.25
N ALA A 10 -23.84 3.94 19.66
CA ALA A 10 -22.74 3.24 19.01
C ALA A 10 -22.37 4.00 17.74
N THR A 11 -21.41 4.92 17.83
CA THR A 11 -20.78 5.52 16.65
C THR A 11 -20.00 4.43 15.92
N LEU A 12 -20.58 3.87 14.86
CA LEU A 12 -19.82 3.09 13.89
C LEU A 12 -18.84 4.06 13.21
N ALA A 13 -17.60 4.09 13.68
CA ALA A 13 -16.51 4.70 12.94
C ALA A 13 -16.28 3.85 11.68
N LEU A 14 -17.01 4.18 10.62
CA LEU A 14 -16.67 3.72 9.28
C LEU A 14 -15.25 4.21 9.02
N THR A 15 -14.28 3.30 8.95
CA THR A 15 -12.95 3.62 8.43
C THR A 15 -13.13 3.93 6.95
N ALA A 16 -13.44 5.19 6.64
CA ALA A 16 -13.49 5.65 5.28
C ALA A 16 -12.09 5.52 4.71
N PHE A 17 -11.96 4.67 3.71
CA PHE A 17 -10.78 4.60 2.85
C PHE A 17 -10.72 5.89 2.03
N ALA A 18 -10.11 6.92 2.60
CA ALA A 18 -10.14 8.28 2.06
C ALA A 18 -9.12 8.50 0.95
N ASP A 19 -7.98 7.79 1.01
CA ASP A 19 -6.89 8.03 0.09
C ASP A 19 -7.11 7.27 -1.22
N ARG A 20 -6.90 7.95 -2.34
CA ARG A 20 -6.96 7.35 -3.69
C ARG A 20 -5.80 7.84 -4.53
N MET A 21 -5.50 7.09 -5.57
CA MET A 21 -4.42 7.41 -6.49
C MET A 21 -4.86 7.25 -7.94
N GLU A 22 -4.43 8.17 -8.78
CA GLU A 22 -4.57 8.07 -10.23
C GLU A 22 -3.18 8.05 -10.85
N VAL A 23 -2.93 7.14 -11.78
CA VAL A 23 -1.65 7.07 -12.48
C VAL A 23 -1.89 7.10 -13.97
N PHE A 24 -1.09 7.93 -14.65
CA PHE A 24 -1.10 8.11 -16.09
C PHE A 24 0.15 7.45 -16.66
N THR A 25 -0.06 6.45 -17.49
CA THR A 25 1.01 5.69 -18.13
C THR A 25 1.03 6.03 -19.61
N THR A 26 2.20 6.40 -20.12
CA THR A 26 2.43 6.62 -21.55
C THR A 26 3.41 5.59 -22.08
N CYS A 27 3.10 4.93 -23.19
CA CYS A 27 3.96 3.91 -23.79
C CYS A 27 4.40 4.31 -25.19
N ASN A 28 5.69 4.57 -25.38
CA ASN A 28 6.33 4.80 -26.67
C ASN A 28 7.88 4.84 -26.59
N PRO A 29 8.65 3.83 -27.06
CA PRO A 29 8.34 2.41 -27.25
C PRO A 29 8.32 1.61 -25.93
N PHE A 30 8.73 2.23 -24.82
CA PHE A 30 8.65 1.70 -23.45
C PHE A 30 7.52 2.40 -22.70
N CYS A 31 6.96 1.76 -21.66
CA CYS A 31 5.94 2.34 -20.80
C CYS A 31 6.57 3.09 -19.63
N ASP A 32 6.12 4.32 -19.42
CA ASP A 32 6.48 5.17 -18.28
C ASP A 32 5.22 5.57 -17.52
N SER A 33 5.26 5.39 -16.20
CA SER A 33 4.24 5.80 -15.24
C SER A 33 4.77 6.96 -14.37
N GLY A 34 5.60 7.83 -14.93
CA GLY A 34 6.24 8.94 -14.22
C GLY A 34 5.27 10.01 -13.70
N HIS A 35 3.98 9.92 -14.02
CA HIS A 35 2.96 10.88 -13.62
C HIS A 35 1.82 10.21 -12.83
N GLY A 36 1.87 10.36 -11.51
CA GLY A 36 0.82 9.97 -10.59
C GLY A 36 0.28 11.15 -9.78
N ILE A 37 -0.99 11.04 -9.40
CA ILE A 37 -1.68 11.98 -8.52
C ILE A 37 -2.18 11.21 -7.30
N PHE A 38 -1.72 11.62 -6.12
CA PHE A 38 -2.15 11.07 -4.84
C PHE A 38 -3.10 12.03 -4.14
N TYR A 39 -4.31 11.58 -3.87
CA TYR A 39 -5.35 12.35 -3.21
C TYR A 39 -5.46 11.88 -1.77
N THR A 40 -5.29 12.80 -0.83
CA THR A 40 -5.41 12.57 0.61
C THR A 40 -6.30 13.63 1.26
N ASP A 41 -6.62 13.44 2.54
CA ASP A 41 -7.32 14.45 3.33
C ASP A 41 -6.53 15.77 3.48
N TYR A 42 -5.21 15.74 3.27
CA TYR A 42 -4.34 16.92 3.34
C TYR A 42 -4.25 17.68 2.02
N GLY A 43 -4.64 17.07 0.90
CA GLY A 43 -4.58 17.70 -0.41
C GLY A 43 -4.32 16.73 -1.56
N THR A 44 -3.79 17.26 -2.65
CA THR A 44 -3.50 16.51 -3.88
C THR A 44 -2.03 16.71 -4.25
N TYR A 45 -1.33 15.61 -4.50
CA TYR A 45 0.13 15.61 -4.66
C TYR A 45 0.54 14.88 -5.93
N ASN A 46 1.33 15.53 -6.77
CA ASN A 46 1.92 14.90 -7.95
C ASN A 46 3.19 14.15 -7.56
N PHE A 47 3.42 12.98 -8.14
CA PHE A 47 4.60 12.18 -7.87
C PHE A 47 4.93 11.23 -9.02
N ASN A 48 6.13 10.64 -8.97
CA ASN A 48 6.57 9.63 -9.93
C ASN A 48 5.98 8.26 -9.53
N ALA A 49 5.07 7.72 -10.35
CA ALA A 49 4.37 6.47 -10.05
C ALA A 49 4.97 5.23 -10.73
N ASN A 50 6.24 5.28 -11.14
CA ASN A 50 6.96 4.10 -11.59
C ASN A 50 7.12 3.04 -10.48
N GLU A 51 7.45 1.82 -10.88
CA GLU A 51 7.70 0.68 -9.98
C GLU A 51 8.69 1.02 -8.86
N GLY A 52 8.39 0.57 -7.64
CA GLY A 52 9.28 0.64 -6.49
C GLY A 52 8.87 1.62 -5.40
N CYS A 53 9.71 1.70 -4.37
CA CYS A 53 9.55 2.52 -3.17
C CYS A 53 10.22 3.88 -3.30
N ARG A 54 9.57 4.93 -2.82
CA ARG A 54 10.07 6.30 -2.88
C ARG A 54 9.39 7.20 -1.87
N THR A 55 10.06 8.28 -1.49
CA THR A 55 9.43 9.38 -0.76
C THR A 55 8.71 10.29 -1.74
N ILE A 56 7.47 10.66 -1.42
CA ILE A 56 6.67 11.63 -2.18
C ILE A 56 6.37 12.84 -1.30
N PRO A 57 6.09 14.05 -1.86
CA PRO A 57 6.03 15.30 -1.10
C PRO A 57 4.70 15.47 -0.32
N VAL A 58 4.27 14.42 0.38
CA VAL A 58 3.05 14.39 1.18
C VAL A 58 3.45 14.56 2.65
N PRO A 59 2.89 15.53 3.38
CA PRO A 59 3.20 15.74 4.80
C PRO A 59 3.03 14.48 5.64
N ALA A 60 4.00 14.23 6.52
CA ALA A 60 4.06 13.08 7.42
C ALA A 60 4.07 11.69 6.74
N LEU A 61 4.17 11.61 5.41
CA LEU A 61 4.31 10.34 4.72
C LEU A 61 5.76 9.87 4.80
N THR A 62 5.94 8.65 5.30
CA THR A 62 7.27 8.08 5.59
C THR A 62 7.68 7.01 4.59
N ASP A 63 6.70 6.36 3.97
CA ASP A 63 6.92 5.25 3.05
C ASP A 63 5.81 5.21 2.00
N PHE A 64 6.17 4.91 0.76
CA PHE A 64 5.27 4.79 -0.37
C PHE A 64 5.89 3.91 -1.46
N CYS A 65 5.27 2.78 -1.74
CA CYS A 65 5.75 1.81 -2.71
C CYS A 65 4.65 1.37 -3.66
N ILE A 66 4.98 1.29 -4.95
CA ILE A 66 4.11 0.73 -6.00
C ILE A 66 4.73 -0.56 -6.51
N ASP A 67 3.90 -1.60 -6.62
CA ASP A 67 4.21 -2.90 -7.22
C ASP A 67 3.19 -3.13 -8.36
N TRP A 68 3.56 -2.64 -9.55
CA TRP A 68 2.83 -2.80 -10.81
C TRP A 68 2.72 -4.26 -11.19
N GLY A 69 3.75 -5.06 -10.92
CA GLY A 69 3.76 -6.50 -11.21
C GLY A 69 2.59 -7.24 -10.55
N LYS A 70 2.14 -6.76 -9.38
CA LYS A 70 1.00 -7.32 -8.64
C LYS A 70 -0.16 -6.35 -8.48
N ARG A 71 -0.14 -5.21 -9.17
CA ARG A 71 -1.20 -4.18 -9.15
C ARG A 71 -1.59 -3.75 -7.73
N ARG A 72 -0.58 -3.58 -6.87
CA ARG A 72 -0.74 -3.24 -5.46
C ARG A 72 0.22 -2.14 -5.06
N ALA A 73 -0.18 -1.28 -4.14
CA ALA A 73 0.67 -0.24 -3.57
C ALA A 73 0.49 -0.21 -2.05
N HIS A 74 1.46 0.32 -1.34
CA HIS A 74 1.33 0.55 0.09
C HIS A 74 2.03 1.82 0.50
N PHE A 75 1.59 2.37 1.63
CA PHE A 75 2.10 3.60 2.15
C PHE A 75 1.96 3.65 3.67
N ARG A 76 2.74 4.52 4.31
CA ARG A 76 2.72 4.70 5.77
C ARG A 76 2.93 6.16 6.14
N PHE A 77 2.01 6.69 6.93
CA PHE A 77 2.20 7.95 7.62
C PHE A 77 2.93 7.75 8.95
N SER A 78 3.68 8.75 9.39
CA SER A 78 4.35 8.75 10.69
C SER A 78 3.32 8.51 11.79
N GLY A 79 3.60 7.54 12.67
CA GLY A 79 2.69 7.16 13.75
C GLY A 79 1.48 6.32 13.33
N GLN A 80 1.33 5.97 12.05
CA GLN A 80 0.28 5.08 11.55
C GLN A 80 0.84 3.72 11.11
N GLY A 81 -0.05 2.72 11.07
CA GLY A 81 0.25 1.42 10.48
C GLY A 81 0.35 1.49 8.95
N LYS A 82 0.76 0.37 8.35
CA LYS A 82 0.77 0.19 6.89
C LYS A 82 -0.66 0.30 6.34
N ARG A 83 -0.83 1.09 5.28
CA ARG A 83 -2.07 1.20 4.49
C ARG A 83 -1.80 0.69 3.08
N CYS A 84 -2.81 0.08 2.45
CA CYS A 84 -2.64 -0.64 1.21
C CYS A 84 -3.63 -0.17 0.16
N MET A 85 -3.21 -0.20 -1.09
CA MET A 85 -4.04 0.10 -2.25
C MET A 85 -3.95 -1.02 -3.28
N ILE A 86 -5.01 -1.15 -4.06
CA ILE A 86 -5.05 -1.99 -5.25
C ILE A 86 -5.49 -1.15 -6.44
N GLN A 87 -5.02 -1.54 -7.62
CA GLN A 87 -5.54 -0.99 -8.86
C GLN A 87 -7.01 -1.41 -9.01
N ASP A 88 -7.89 -0.42 -9.09
CA ASP A 88 -9.34 -0.59 -9.17
C ASP A 88 -9.85 -0.54 -10.61
N SER A 89 -9.24 0.32 -11.45
CA SER A 89 -9.61 0.40 -12.87
C SER A 89 -8.41 0.71 -13.76
N GLU A 90 -8.60 0.47 -15.05
CA GLU A 90 -7.66 0.77 -16.12
C GLU A 90 -8.44 1.22 -17.35
N ASN A 91 -8.20 2.45 -17.80
CA ASN A 91 -8.91 3.06 -18.91
C ASN A 91 -7.91 3.60 -19.93
N ARG A 92 -8.12 3.29 -21.22
CA ARG A 92 -7.29 3.84 -22.29
C ARG A 92 -7.64 5.32 -22.52
N LEU A 93 -6.62 6.15 -22.65
CA LEU A 93 -6.76 7.57 -22.99
C LEU A 93 -6.33 7.84 -24.43
N ALA A 94 -6.95 8.84 -25.05
CA ALA A 94 -6.47 9.40 -26.31
C ALA A 94 -5.25 10.28 -26.04
N CYS A 95 -4.15 10.06 -26.77
CA CYS A 95 -2.91 10.83 -26.63
C CYS A 95 -2.05 10.72 -27.89
N SER A 96 -0.96 11.49 -27.95
CA SER A 96 0.01 11.48 -29.07
C SER A 96 1.02 10.33 -29.01
N ALA A 97 1.15 9.64 -27.88
CA ALA A 97 1.98 8.43 -27.76
C ALA A 97 1.28 7.20 -28.34
N SER A 98 2.00 6.09 -28.53
CA SER A 98 1.46 4.85 -29.10
C SER A 98 0.29 4.29 -28.27
N SER A 99 0.38 4.39 -26.95
CA SER A 99 -0.77 4.19 -26.08
C SER A 99 -0.63 4.97 -24.78
N CYS A 100 -1.77 5.42 -24.25
CA CYS A 100 -1.85 6.01 -22.93
C CYS A 100 -2.96 5.35 -22.11
N TRP A 101 -2.72 5.25 -20.82
CA TRP A 101 -3.61 4.61 -19.87
C TRP A 101 -3.76 5.49 -18.64
N LYS A 102 -4.97 5.50 -18.08
CA LYS A 102 -5.26 6.00 -16.74
C LYS A 102 -5.66 4.82 -15.89
N THR A 103 -4.94 4.61 -14.80
CA THR A 103 -5.32 3.65 -13.77
C THR A 103 -5.81 4.39 -12.54
N THR A 104 -6.82 3.86 -11.89
CA THR A 104 -7.27 4.34 -10.58
C THR A 104 -6.96 3.28 -9.54
N TRP A 105 -6.63 3.74 -8.34
CA TRP A 105 -6.23 2.89 -7.23
C TRP A 105 -6.97 3.34 -6.00
N LYS A 106 -7.50 2.38 -5.26
CA LYS A 106 -8.28 2.62 -4.05
C LYS A 106 -7.64 1.93 -2.87
N GLU A 107 -7.79 2.53 -1.70
CA GLU A 107 -7.36 1.92 -0.46
C GLU A 107 -8.24 0.73 -0.09
N VAL A 108 -7.60 -0.31 0.44
CA VAL A 108 -8.21 -1.56 0.87
C VAL A 108 -7.50 -2.07 2.13
N PRO A 109 -8.12 -2.96 2.92
CA PRO A 109 -7.43 -3.62 4.02
C PRO A 109 -6.14 -4.31 3.54
N CYS A 110 -5.05 -4.14 4.28
CA CYS A 110 -3.79 -4.83 4.01
C CYS A 110 -3.91 -6.33 4.31
N ASN A 111 -4.18 -7.13 3.28
CA ASN A 111 -4.23 -8.59 3.37
C ASN A 111 -2.94 -9.29 2.87
N TRP A 112 -1.96 -8.52 2.39
CA TRP A 112 -0.71 -9.05 1.84
C TRP A 112 0.49 -8.67 2.71
N ARG A 113 1.26 -9.70 3.10
CA ARG A 113 2.55 -9.52 3.75
C ARG A 113 3.50 -8.86 2.73
N THR A 114 4.02 -7.69 3.06
CA THR A 114 5.21 -7.16 2.39
C THR A 114 6.36 -8.01 2.90
N ASN A 115 6.89 -8.90 2.05
CA ASN A 115 8.19 -9.49 2.32
C ASN A 115 9.23 -8.39 2.10
N SER A 116 9.44 -7.55 3.11
CA SER A 116 10.63 -6.73 3.26
C SER A 116 10.78 -6.35 4.74
N GLU A 117 11.85 -6.87 5.33
CA GLU A 117 12.53 -6.45 6.56
C GLU A 117 11.97 -6.93 7.92
N GLY A 118 12.62 -8.00 8.41
CA GLY A 118 12.94 -8.14 9.83
C GLY A 118 11.81 -8.61 10.73
N ASP A 119 11.23 -9.78 10.45
CA ASP A 119 10.40 -10.47 11.43
C ASP A 119 11.33 -11.23 12.41
N PRO A 120 11.51 -10.78 13.68
CA PRO A 120 12.40 -11.44 14.65
C PRO A 120 11.97 -12.88 14.97
N ALA A 121 10.77 -13.27 14.55
CA ALA A 121 10.29 -14.65 14.65
C ALA A 121 11.08 -15.65 13.77
N THR A 122 11.79 -15.19 12.74
CA THR A 122 12.49 -16.09 11.81
C THR A 122 13.92 -16.43 12.25
N GLU A 123 14.58 -15.58 13.06
CA GLU A 123 15.88 -15.92 13.64
C GLU A 123 15.77 -17.04 14.69
N ILE A 124 14.69 -17.05 15.48
CA ILE A 124 14.51 -18.08 16.52
C ILE A 124 14.29 -19.46 15.89
N ALA A 125 13.65 -19.53 14.71
CA ALA A 125 13.48 -20.78 13.98
C ALA A 125 14.81 -21.31 13.40
N SER A 126 15.71 -20.43 12.96
CA SER A 126 17.01 -20.85 12.41
C SER A 126 18.01 -21.25 13.51
N SER A 127 18.00 -20.60 14.67
CA SER A 127 18.84 -20.99 15.82
C SER A 127 18.35 -22.28 16.50
N ALA A 128 17.04 -22.49 16.61
CA ALA A 128 16.49 -23.71 17.19
C ALA A 128 16.77 -24.97 16.32
N PHE A 129 16.84 -24.81 15.00
CA PHE A 129 17.10 -25.93 14.08
C PHE A 129 18.57 -26.40 14.11
N ILE A 130 19.53 -25.48 14.36
CA ILE A 130 20.95 -25.84 14.48
C ILE A 130 21.25 -26.51 15.83
N THR A 131 20.55 -26.15 16.91
CA THR A 131 20.71 -26.84 18.20
C THR A 131 20.12 -28.25 18.18
N ALA A 132 18.99 -28.48 17.52
CA ALA A 132 18.31 -29.79 17.48
C ALA A 132 19.06 -30.85 16.65
N THR A 133 19.94 -30.45 15.72
CA THR A 133 20.68 -31.38 14.86
C THR A 133 22.04 -31.82 15.44
N LYS A 134 22.52 -31.18 16.51
CA LYS A 134 23.79 -31.55 17.15
C LYS A 134 23.66 -32.66 18.20
N GLU A 135 22.45 -32.97 18.67
CA GLU A 135 22.23 -34.05 19.66
C GLU A 135 21.97 -35.44 19.06
N VAL A 136 21.86 -35.58 17.72
CA VAL A 136 21.69 -36.88 17.04
C VAL A 136 22.91 -37.20 16.16
N ALA A 137 24.11 -37.04 16.71
CA ALA A 137 25.34 -37.55 16.13
C ALA A 137 26.33 -37.89 17.26
N GLY A 138 25.94 -38.87 18.08
CA GLY A 138 26.77 -39.41 19.14
C GLY A 138 26.38 -40.86 19.40
N ASN A 139 26.89 -41.76 18.57
CA ASN A 139 27.06 -43.17 18.91
C ASN A 139 28.44 -43.61 18.44
#